data_AF-D1PS42-F1
#
_entry.id   AF-D1PS42-F1
#
_cell.length_a   1.000
_cell.length_b   1.000
_cell.length_c   1.000
_cell.angle_alpha   90.00
_cell.angle_beta   90.00
_cell.angle_gamma   90.00
#
_symmetry.space_group_name_H-M   'P 1'
#
loop_
_entity.id
_entity.type
_entity.pdbx_description
1 polymer ?
#
loop_
_entity_poly.entity_id
_entity_poly.type
_entity_poly.pdbx_seq_one_letter_code
_entity_poly.pdbx_strand_id
1 'polypeptide(L)'
;MTKAEKIALAARLLEVPADRLEHCCAPVPGLPALYFSIPEKGGGSLIIGDDGGVLYADSSVGYSRHLEAYRQGIRTPLEENV
;
A
#
# COMPACT_ATOMS: atom_id res chain seq x y z
N MET A 1 1.57 -10.93 7.53
CA MET A 1 2.59 -9.92 7.86
C MET A 1 2.06 -9.08 9.01
N THR A 2 2.88 -8.71 9.99
CA THR A 2 2.45 -7.78 11.04
C THR A 2 2.24 -6.36 10.51
N LYS A 3 1.50 -5.52 11.25
CA LYS A 3 1.33 -4.10 10.90
C LYS A 3 2.68 -3.39 10.73
N ALA A 4 3.64 -3.64 11.62
CA ALA A 4 4.97 -3.03 11.57
C ALA A 4 5.74 -3.43 10.30
N GLU A 5 5.68 -4.70 9.90
CA GLU A 5 6.31 -5.16 8.65
C GLU A 5 5.67 -4.52 7.41
N LYS A 6 4.33 -4.38 7.39
CA LYS A 6 3.61 -3.70 6.31
C LYS A 6 4.02 -2.23 6.21
N ILE A 7 4.14 -1.53 7.35
CA ILE A 7 4.63 -0.14 7.38
C ILE A 7 6.06 -0.04 6.86
N ALA A 8 6.95 -0.93 7.30
CA ALA A 8 8.34 -0.93 6.84
C ALA A 8 8.45 -1.19 5.34
N LEU A 9 7.63 -2.10 4.80
CA LEU A 9 7.55 -2.36 3.37
C LEU A 9 7.00 -1.14 2.60
N ALA A 10 5.91 -0.55 3.06
CA ALA A 10 5.36 0.67 2.47
C ALA A 10 6.36 1.84 2.50
N ALA A 11 7.12 1.98 3.59
CA ALA A 11 8.14 3.01 3.75
C ALA A 11 9.24 2.90 2.69
N ARG A 12 9.70 1.67 2.45
CA ARG A 12 10.70 1.39 1.41
C ARG A 12 10.15 1.64 0.01
N LEU A 13 8.92 1.24 -0.27
CA LEU A 13 8.32 1.35 -1.60
C LEU A 13 7.88 2.77 -1.97
N LEU A 14 7.46 3.57 -0.99
CA LEU A 14 7.05 4.96 -1.19
C LEU A 14 8.19 5.95 -0.96
N GLU A 15 9.36 5.49 -0.54
CA GLU A 15 10.51 6.33 -0.16
C GLU A 15 10.14 7.38 0.91
N VAL A 16 9.29 6.98 1.86
CA VAL A 16 8.74 7.84 2.93
C VAL A 16 9.09 7.24 4.29
N PRO A 17 9.42 8.05 5.31
CA PRO A 17 9.69 7.55 6.66
C PRO A 17 8.50 6.77 7.24
N ALA A 18 8.81 5.64 7.88
CA ALA A 18 7.82 4.76 8.52
C ALA A 18 6.91 5.50 9.52
N ASP A 19 7.47 6.41 10.30
CA ASP A 19 6.75 7.27 11.27
C ASP A 19 5.57 8.02 10.62
N ARG A 20 5.79 8.55 9.41
CA ARG A 20 4.73 9.23 8.65
C ARG A 20 3.63 8.27 8.19
N LEU A 21 4.01 7.06 7.80
CA LEU A 21 3.08 6.04 7.32
C LEU A 21 2.20 5.46 8.42
N GLU A 22 2.64 5.48 9.68
CA GLU A 22 1.81 5.08 10.82
C GLU A 22 0.52 5.89 10.90
N HIS A 23 0.59 7.17 10.53
CA HIS A 23 -0.54 8.10 10.50
C HIS A 23 -1.26 8.16 9.14
N CYS A 24 -0.66 7.62 8.08
CA CYS A 24 -1.21 7.60 6.72
C CYS A 24 -1.67 6.21 6.28
N CYS A 25 -1.96 5.32 7.24
CA CYS A 25 -2.45 3.98 6.97
C CYS A 25 -3.84 3.71 7.59
N ALA A 26 -4.62 2.88 6.92
CA ALA A 26 -5.93 2.43 7.39
C ALA A 26 -6.16 0.95 7.06
N PRO A 27 -6.85 0.19 7.93
CA PRO A 27 -7.27 -1.17 7.60
C PRO A 27 -8.27 -1.16 6.46
N VAL A 28 -8.14 -2.14 5.55
CA VAL A 28 -9.07 -2.33 4.46
C VAL A 28 -10.27 -3.13 4.94
N PRO A 29 -11.51 -2.60 4.87
CA PRO A 29 -12.68 -3.30 5.38
C PRO A 29 -12.94 -4.60 4.61
N GLY A 30 -13.04 -5.70 5.36
CA GLY A 30 -13.31 -7.04 4.84
C GLY A 30 -12.12 -7.74 4.19
N LEU A 31 -10.90 -7.20 4.33
CA LEU A 31 -9.69 -7.82 3.81
C LEU A 31 -8.57 -7.81 4.87
N PRO A 32 -7.73 -8.85 4.94
CA PRO A 32 -6.54 -8.86 5.78
C PRO A 32 -5.44 -8.00 5.12
N ALA A 33 -5.66 -6.69 5.00
CA ALA A 33 -4.79 -5.75 4.30
C ALA A 33 -4.79 -4.36 4.94
N LEU A 34 -3.67 -3.63 4.77
CA LEU A 34 -3.55 -2.22 5.11
C LEU A 34 -3.45 -1.38 3.84
N TYR A 35 -4.18 -0.28 3.81
CA TYR A 35 -4.10 0.77 2.81
C TYR A 35 -3.21 1.88 3.32
N PHE A 36 -2.29 2.35 2.48
CA PHE A 36 -1.39 3.47 2.74
C PHE A 36 -1.63 4.52 1.66
N SER A 37 -1.80 5.77 2.03
CA SER A 37 -2.00 6.86 1.08
C SER A 37 -1.29 8.11 1.55
N ILE A 38 -0.37 8.60 0.73
CA ILE A 38 0.39 9.81 1.03
C ILE A 38 -0.30 11.01 0.38
N PRO A 39 -0.82 11.98 1.16
CA PRO A 39 -1.54 13.15 0.64
C PRO A 39 -0.56 14.22 0.13
N GLU A 40 0.32 13.86 -0.79
CA GLU A 40 1.31 14.77 -1.42
C GLU A 40 1.13 14.80 -2.93
N LYS A 41 1.55 15.90 -3.57
CA LYS A 41 1.53 15.99 -5.05
C LYS A 41 2.48 14.95 -5.63
N GLY A 42 1.95 14.05 -6.45
CA GLY A 42 2.69 12.90 -6.98
C GLY A 42 2.81 11.73 -5.99
N GLY A 43 2.14 11.80 -4.84
CA GLY A 43 2.07 10.72 -3.86
C GLY A 43 1.34 9.49 -4.42
N GLY A 44 1.88 8.32 -4.10
CA GLY A 44 1.26 7.03 -4.40
C GLY A 44 0.43 6.50 -3.24
N SER A 45 -0.42 5.53 -3.56
CA SER A 45 -1.14 4.70 -2.59
C SER A 45 -0.68 3.25 -2.72
N LEU A 46 -0.63 2.54 -1.60
CA LEU A 46 -0.29 1.13 -1.53
C LEU A 46 -1.35 0.34 -0.77
N ILE A 47 -1.68 -0.85 -1.26
CA ILE A 47 -2.39 -1.86 -0.47
C ILE A 47 -1.41 -3.00 -0.20
N ILE A 48 -1.26 -3.38 1.06
CA ILE A 48 -0.38 -4.47 1.48
C ILE A 48 -1.18 -5.51 2.26
N GLY A 49 -1.24 -6.73 1.72
CA GLY A 49 -1.90 -7.87 2.32
C GLY A 49 -1.10 -8.55 3.41
N ASP A 50 -1.76 -9.40 4.18
CA ASP A 50 -1.10 -10.30 5.12
C ASP A 50 -0.23 -11.36 4.45
N ASP A 51 -0.55 -11.72 3.20
CA ASP A 51 0.22 -12.62 2.35
C ASP A 51 1.50 -12.00 1.79
N GLY A 52 1.71 -10.69 1.99
CA GLY A 52 2.82 -9.94 1.40
C GLY A 52 2.55 -9.41 -0.01
N GLY A 53 1.39 -9.73 -0.60
CA GLY A 53 0.95 -9.13 -1.84
C GLY A 53 0.77 -7.62 -1.70
N VAL A 54 1.42 -6.89 -2.60
CA VAL A 54 1.37 -5.42 -2.67
C VAL A 54 0.61 -5.00 -3.92
N LEU A 55 -0.10 -3.87 -3.86
CA LEU A 55 -0.61 -3.19 -5.05
C LEU A 55 -0.36 -1.69 -4.93
N TYR A 56 0.42 -1.14 -5.84
CA TYR A 56 0.65 0.29 -6.01
C TYR A 56 -0.38 0.93 -6.93
N ALA A 57 -0.73 2.16 -6.62
CA ALA A 57 -1.52 3.05 -7.44
C ALA A 57 -0.97 4.46 -7.36
N ASP A 58 -0.87 5.14 -8.50
CA ASP A 58 -0.52 6.56 -8.53
C ASP A 58 -1.72 7.44 -8.16
N SER A 59 -1.48 8.73 -7.93
CA SER A 59 -2.51 9.70 -7.53
C SER A 59 -3.71 9.84 -8.50
N SER A 60 -3.60 9.35 -9.74
CA SER A 60 -4.70 9.35 -10.73
C SER A 60 -5.74 8.25 -10.46
N VAL A 61 -5.41 7.26 -9.63
CA VAL A 61 -6.30 6.14 -9.30
C VAL A 61 -6.94 6.40 -7.94
N GLY A 62 -8.25 6.63 -7.94
CA GLY A 62 -9.02 6.78 -6.71
C GLY A 62 -9.11 5.48 -5.89
N TYR A 63 -9.31 5.63 -4.58
CA TYR A 63 -9.40 4.53 -3.61
C TYR A 63 -10.28 3.35 -4.06
N SER A 64 -11.50 3.63 -4.55
CA SER A 64 -12.45 2.58 -4.94
C SER A 64 -11.91 1.69 -6.05
N ARG A 65 -11.26 2.27 -7.06
CA ARG A 65 -10.69 1.53 -8.20
C ARG A 65 -9.45 0.74 -7.77
N HIS A 66 -8.62 1.33 -6.90
CA HIS A 66 -7.46 0.66 -6.32
C HIS A 66 -7.86 -0.57 -5.49
N LEU A 67 -8.88 -0.43 -4.65
CA LEU A 67 -9.43 -1.52 -3.84
C LEU A 67 -10.05 -2.62 -4.70
N GLU A 68 -10.80 -2.26 -5.73
CA GLU A 68 -11.41 -3.23 -6.65
C GLU A 68 -10.33 -4.06 -7.38
N ALA A 69 -9.29 -3.41 -7.89
CA ALA A 69 -8.15 -4.09 -8.50
C ALA A 69 -7.49 -5.08 -7.53
N TYR A 70 -7.29 -4.68 -6.27
CA TYR A 70 -6.75 -5.57 -5.25
C TYR A 70 -7.67 -6.77 -4.98
N ARG A 71 -8.99 -6.57 -4.94
CA ARG A 71 -9.99 -7.63 -4.77
C ARG A 71 -10.05 -8.60 -5.95
N GLN A 72 -9.75 -8.12 -7.15
CA GLN A 72 -9.62 -8.95 -8.35
C GLN A 72 -8.32 -9.78 -8.39
N GLY A 73 -7.46 -9.65 -7.37
CA GLY A 73 -6.20 -10.38 -7.28
C GLY A 73 -5.04 -9.69 -7.98
N ILE A 74 -5.20 -8.45 -8.45
CA ILE A 74 -4.12 -7.68 -9.07
C ILE A 74 -3.11 -7.31 -7.99
N ARG A 75 -1.83 -7.54 -8.28
CA ARG A 75 -0.69 -7.20 -7.42
C ARG A 75 0.37 -6.53 -8.26
N THR A 76 1.13 -5.63 -7.64
CA THR A 76 2.36 -5.09 -8.20
C THR A 76 3.46 -6.12 -7.94
N PRO A 77 4.10 -6.67 -8.98
CA PRO A 77 5.26 -7.53 -8.81
C PRO A 77 6.37 -6.73 -8.12
N LEU A 78 6.94 -7.29 -7.05
CA LEU A 78 8.02 -6.68 -6.29
C LEU A 78 9.40 -7.14 -6.79
N GLU A 79 9.49 -7.65 -8.03
CA GLU A 79 10.69 -8.29 -8.56
C GLU A 79 11.88 -7.31 -8.65
N GLU A 80 12.81 -7.55 -7.73
CA GLU A 80 14.26 -7.29 -7.67
C GLU A 80 14.83 -6.09 -8.44
N ASN A 81 15.02 -4.98 -7.72
CA ASN A 81 16.16 -4.07 -7.94
C ASN A 81 16.74 -3.66 -6.57
N VAL A 82 17.31 -4.65 -5.87
CA VAL A 82 18.32 -4.43 -4.82
C VAL A 82 19.55 -5.25 -5.18
#